data_AF-A0A0K1PGB2-F1
#
_entry.id   AF-A0A0K1PGB2-F1
#
_cell.length_a   1.000
_cell.length_b   1.000
_cell.length_c   1.000
_cell.angle_alpha   90.00
_cell.angle_beta   90.00
_cell.angle_gamma   90.00
#
_symmetry.space_group_name_H-M   'P 1'
#
loop_
_entity.id
_entity.type
_entity.pdbx_description
1 polymer ?
#
loop_
_entity_poly.entity_id
_entity_poly.type
_entity_poly.pdbx_seq_one_letter_code
_entity_poly.pdbx_strand_id
1 'polypeptide(L)'
;MLVELSLEPVSAWLGARLKLRSIARSIAAEFAGLVEDPQRGSLALPRGEVRYEKPKPEKRFSVVELSWWFMESPLRTEGGLSEFLSILARHLPEAVPRRYGLWEPPEYKTDRTGIDALVSFMAKNRDAVFYPSRPVLGFSLSDRGESKSPTRNFRSNRFSLQVEVSALQQPGWEQALRGLWRDVSSFLRPFYGDVRVLSGYIRRFSFVMRDKKTQEHPVRASCWRGIPSTPALAFVLGPPYSQLWQVADAVRDGDLAFVEHPQWSRCEPLDLVVPADLAQRWDPSWVKSETGGYTVNWCDEYPATWPFSPGE
;
A
#
# COMPACT_ATOMS: atom_id res chain seq x y z
N MET A 1 -23.04 -3.41 2.66
CA MET A 1 -24.16 -4.26 2.21
C MET A 1 -23.61 -5.16 1.12
N LEU A 2 -23.65 -6.48 1.31
CA LEU A 2 -23.29 -7.44 0.27
C LEU A 2 -24.59 -7.87 -0.42
N VAL A 3 -24.66 -7.74 -1.73
CA VAL A 3 -25.81 -8.21 -2.53
C VAL A 3 -25.32 -9.34 -3.39
N GLU A 4 -25.70 -10.57 -3.01
CA GLU A 4 -25.36 -11.76 -3.79
C GLU A 4 -26.34 -11.90 -4.95
N LEU A 5 -25.79 -12.07 -6.15
CA LEU A 5 -26.55 -12.31 -7.36
C LEU A 5 -26.13 -13.66 -7.94
N SER A 6 -26.99 -14.66 -7.81
CA SER A 6 -26.78 -15.98 -8.40
C SER A 6 -27.60 -16.15 -9.68
N LEU A 7 -27.06 -16.94 -10.62
CA LEU A 7 -27.75 -17.36 -11.82
C LEU A 7 -27.58 -18.86 -11.99
N GLU A 8 -28.69 -19.58 -11.92
CA GLU A 8 -28.74 -21.03 -12.08
C GLU A 8 -29.57 -21.41 -13.34
N PRO A 9 -29.19 -22.48 -14.06
CA PRO A 9 -28.01 -23.33 -13.85
C PRO A 9 -26.71 -22.65 -14.36
N VAL A 10 -25.54 -23.20 -14.03
CA VAL A 10 -24.24 -22.73 -14.58
C VAL A 10 -24.25 -22.72 -16.10
N SER A 11 -25.01 -23.61 -16.75
CA SER A 11 -25.20 -23.64 -18.21
C SER A 11 -26.13 -22.55 -18.76
N ALA A 12 -26.57 -21.59 -17.94
CA ALA A 12 -27.40 -20.48 -18.38
C ALA A 12 -26.78 -19.78 -19.59
N TRP A 13 -27.62 -19.56 -20.59
CA TRP A 13 -27.24 -18.98 -21.87
C TRP A 13 -26.63 -17.58 -21.72
N LEU A 14 -25.82 -17.19 -22.70
CA LEU A 14 -24.99 -15.98 -22.64
C LEU A 14 -25.79 -14.70 -22.29
N GLY A 15 -27.02 -14.54 -22.81
CA GLY A 15 -27.83 -13.36 -22.54
C GLY A 15 -28.29 -13.24 -21.08
N ALA A 16 -28.58 -14.35 -20.40
CA ALA A 16 -28.90 -14.32 -18.96
C ALA A 16 -27.68 -13.87 -18.13
N ARG A 17 -26.47 -14.36 -18.46
CA ARG A 17 -25.22 -13.92 -17.82
C ARG A 17 -24.92 -12.45 -18.05
N LEU A 18 -25.15 -11.95 -19.28
CA LEU A 18 -25.01 -10.53 -19.60
C LEU A 18 -26.03 -9.68 -18.84
N LYS A 19 -27.27 -10.15 -18.70
CA LYS A 19 -28.30 -9.46 -17.91
C LYS A 19 -27.95 -9.42 -16.43
N LEU A 20 -27.48 -10.53 -15.84
CA LEU A 20 -27.01 -10.59 -14.45
C LEU A 20 -25.89 -9.56 -14.22
N ARG A 21 -24.88 -9.52 -15.10
CA ARG A 21 -23.79 -8.52 -15.04
C ARG A 21 -24.30 -7.09 -15.18
N SER A 22 -25.29 -6.87 -16.03
CA SER A 22 -25.92 -5.55 -16.16
C SER A 22 -26.62 -5.15 -14.86
N ILE A 23 -27.37 -6.05 -14.23
CA ILE A 23 -28.04 -5.82 -12.95
C ILE A 23 -27.01 -5.57 -11.85
N ALA A 24 -25.98 -6.41 -11.76
CA ALA A 24 -24.89 -6.25 -10.81
C ALA A 24 -24.22 -4.88 -10.94
N ARG A 25 -23.94 -4.44 -12.18
CA ARG A 25 -23.39 -3.11 -12.45
C ARG A 25 -24.36 -2.00 -12.08
N SER A 26 -25.66 -2.15 -12.34
CA SER A 26 -26.65 -1.15 -11.95
C SER A 26 -26.79 -1.02 -10.43
N ILE A 27 -26.75 -2.14 -9.70
CA ILE A 27 -26.76 -2.14 -8.23
C ILE A 27 -25.46 -1.52 -7.71
N ALA A 28 -24.31 -1.99 -8.18
CA ALA A 28 -23.03 -1.40 -7.81
C ALA A 28 -23.00 0.09 -8.13
N ALA A 29 -23.62 0.52 -9.23
CA ALA A 29 -23.69 1.92 -9.60
C ALA A 29 -24.45 2.76 -8.58
N GLU A 30 -25.67 2.34 -8.27
CA GLU A 30 -26.54 3.01 -7.32
C GLU A 30 -25.92 3.15 -5.92
N PHE A 31 -25.07 2.20 -5.53
CA PHE A 31 -24.47 2.15 -4.19
C PHE A 31 -22.98 2.50 -4.16
N ALA A 32 -22.41 3.04 -5.26
CA ALA A 32 -20.96 3.27 -5.41
C ALA A 32 -20.11 2.03 -5.01
N GLY A 33 -20.64 0.85 -5.30
CA GLY A 33 -20.07 -0.45 -4.98
C GLY A 33 -19.18 -1.00 -6.08
N LEU A 34 -18.67 -2.21 -5.83
CA LEU A 34 -17.90 -2.99 -6.79
C LEU A 34 -18.72 -4.21 -7.20
N VAL A 35 -18.56 -4.64 -8.45
CA VAL A 35 -19.07 -5.94 -8.89
C VAL A 35 -17.95 -6.96 -8.78
N GLU A 36 -18.11 -7.91 -7.86
CA GLU A 36 -17.26 -9.10 -7.78
C GLU A 36 -17.80 -10.21 -8.69
N ASP A 37 -16.92 -10.78 -9.51
CA ASP A 37 -17.17 -12.02 -10.24
C ASP A 37 -16.27 -13.10 -9.64
N PRO A 38 -16.76 -13.88 -8.65
CA PRO A 38 -15.94 -14.86 -7.93
C PRO A 38 -15.45 -16.01 -8.82
N GLN A 39 -16.17 -16.31 -9.91
CA GLN A 39 -15.72 -17.32 -10.88
C GLN A 39 -14.48 -16.87 -11.66
N ARG A 40 -14.28 -15.55 -11.78
CA ARG A 40 -13.14 -14.95 -12.47
C ARG A 40 -12.13 -14.29 -11.53
N GLY A 41 -12.42 -14.24 -10.23
CA GLY A 41 -11.61 -13.51 -9.25
C GLY A 41 -11.44 -12.02 -9.62
N SER A 42 -12.43 -11.43 -10.28
CA SER A 42 -12.34 -10.07 -10.82
C SER A 42 -13.32 -9.12 -10.13
N LEU A 43 -12.85 -7.91 -9.83
CA LEU A 43 -13.68 -6.79 -9.38
C LEU A 43 -13.80 -5.78 -10.53
N ALA A 44 -15.01 -5.28 -10.78
CA ALA A 44 -15.26 -4.30 -11.83
C ALA A 44 -16.12 -3.14 -11.32
N LEU A 45 -15.73 -1.92 -11.69
CA LEU A 45 -16.57 -0.74 -11.52
C LEU A 45 -17.64 -0.68 -12.61
N PRO A 46 -18.84 -0.16 -12.30
CA PRO A 46 -19.80 0.25 -13.32
C PRO A 46 -19.16 1.29 -14.25
N ARG A 47 -19.50 1.25 -15.54
CA ARG A 47 -18.91 2.17 -16.53
C ARG A 47 -19.30 3.62 -16.22
N GLY A 48 -18.31 4.51 -16.20
CA GLY A 48 -18.53 5.95 -16.10
C GLY A 48 -18.62 6.48 -14.66
N GLU A 49 -18.47 5.60 -13.67
CA GLU A 49 -18.57 6.03 -12.28
C GLU A 49 -17.26 6.53 -11.70
N VAL A 50 -17.39 7.62 -10.96
CA VAL A 50 -16.30 8.19 -10.18
C VAL A 50 -16.39 7.57 -8.79
N ARG A 51 -15.59 6.52 -8.55
CA ARG A 51 -15.52 5.84 -7.23
C ARG A 51 -15.01 6.76 -6.11
N TYR A 52 -14.29 7.82 -6.47
CA TYR A 52 -13.72 8.77 -5.53
C TYR A 52 -14.22 10.19 -5.78
N GLU A 53 -15.13 10.64 -4.91
CA GLU A 53 -15.55 12.03 -4.88
C GLU A 53 -14.44 12.89 -4.29
N LYS A 54 -13.95 13.85 -5.07
CA LYS A 54 -12.85 14.70 -4.61
C LYS A 54 -13.37 15.59 -3.47
N PRO A 55 -12.74 15.56 -2.28
CA PRO A 55 -13.14 16.43 -1.19
C PRO A 55 -12.86 17.89 -1.54
N LYS A 56 -13.46 18.79 -0.76
CA LYS A 56 -13.16 20.23 -0.86
C LYS A 56 -11.65 20.45 -0.68
N PRO A 57 -11.05 21.42 -1.40
CA PRO A 57 -9.62 21.69 -1.27
C PRO A 57 -9.26 22.09 0.16
N GLU A 58 -8.44 21.28 0.82
CA GLU A 58 -7.84 21.60 2.11
C GLU A 58 -6.37 22.01 1.93
N LYS A 59 -5.91 22.98 2.73
CA LYS A 59 -4.51 23.42 2.70
C LYS A 59 -3.56 22.31 3.15
N ARG A 60 -3.98 21.53 4.15
CA ARG A 60 -3.29 20.34 4.64
C ARG A 60 -4.27 19.20 4.76
N PHE A 61 -3.81 18.00 4.43
CA PHE A 61 -4.60 16.78 4.51
C PHE A 61 -3.73 15.64 5.06
N SER A 62 -4.37 14.53 5.39
CA SER A 62 -3.70 13.31 5.84
C SER A 62 -3.76 12.21 4.79
N VAL A 63 -2.83 11.27 4.87
CA VAL A 63 -2.73 10.11 3.99
C VAL A 63 -2.75 8.84 4.82
N VAL A 64 -3.29 7.79 4.25
CA VAL A 64 -3.09 6.41 4.69
C VAL A 64 -1.91 5.87 3.90
N GLU A 65 -0.83 5.52 4.58
CA GLU A 65 0.33 4.86 3.99
C GLU A 65 0.32 3.38 4.38
N LEU A 66 0.28 2.50 3.38
CA LEU A 66 0.47 1.07 3.54
C LEU A 66 1.92 0.76 3.17
N SER A 67 2.66 0.06 4.03
CA SER A 67 4.07 -0.25 3.82
C SER A 67 4.39 -1.71 4.14
N TRP A 68 5.31 -2.28 3.36
CA TRP A 68 5.78 -3.67 3.50
C TRP A 68 7.29 -3.72 3.39
N TRP A 69 7.93 -4.45 4.29
CA TRP A 69 9.36 -4.77 4.26
C TRP A 69 9.55 -6.28 4.16
N PHE A 70 10.34 -6.68 3.17
CA PHE A 70 10.48 -8.08 2.77
C PHE A 70 11.88 -8.35 2.21
N MET A 71 12.33 -9.60 2.30
CA MET A 71 13.68 -10.01 1.87
C MET A 71 13.70 -10.52 0.44
N GLU A 72 12.75 -11.39 0.09
CA GLU A 72 12.60 -11.94 -1.25
C GLU A 72 11.60 -11.08 -2.04
N SER A 73 12.03 -10.58 -3.20
CA SER A 73 11.21 -9.66 -3.98
C SER A 73 10.63 -10.34 -5.22
N PRO A 74 9.37 -10.84 -5.17
CA PRO A 74 8.71 -11.35 -6.38
C PRO A 74 8.55 -10.25 -7.44
N LEU A 75 8.55 -8.97 -7.02
CA LEU A 75 8.52 -7.78 -7.86
C LEU A 75 9.76 -7.59 -8.75
N ARG A 76 10.79 -8.44 -8.61
CA ARG A 76 11.94 -8.42 -9.50
C ARG A 76 11.66 -9.06 -10.86
N THR A 77 10.66 -9.92 -10.95
CA THR A 77 10.33 -10.67 -12.17
C THR A 77 9.12 -10.05 -12.88
N GLU A 78 9.04 -10.21 -14.20
CA GLU A 78 7.85 -9.78 -14.96
C GLU A 78 6.59 -10.53 -14.50
N GLY A 79 6.69 -11.83 -14.20
CA GLY A 79 5.58 -12.63 -13.67
C GLY A 79 5.05 -12.08 -12.35
N GLY A 80 5.94 -11.82 -11.38
CA GLY A 80 5.54 -11.25 -10.09
C GLY A 80 5.02 -9.81 -10.21
N LEU A 81 5.57 -8.99 -11.12
CA LEU A 81 5.02 -7.66 -11.40
C LEU A 81 3.63 -7.72 -12.04
N SER A 82 3.39 -8.67 -12.94
CA SER A 82 2.07 -8.88 -13.55
C SER A 82 1.03 -9.30 -12.52
N GLU A 83 1.39 -10.24 -11.64
CA GLU A 83 0.53 -10.67 -10.52
C GLU A 83 0.25 -9.51 -9.55
N PHE A 84 1.29 -8.77 -9.17
CA PHE A 84 1.16 -7.59 -8.32
C PHE A 84 0.23 -6.53 -8.90
N LEU A 85 0.40 -6.17 -10.18
CA LEU A 85 -0.50 -5.22 -10.85
C LEU A 85 -1.92 -5.75 -10.97
N SER A 86 -2.10 -7.07 -11.06
CA SER A 86 -3.43 -7.71 -11.03
C SER A 86 -4.09 -7.59 -9.66
N ILE A 87 -3.32 -7.72 -8.56
CA ILE A 87 -3.79 -7.47 -7.19
C ILE A 87 -4.21 -6.00 -7.04
N LEU A 88 -3.38 -5.07 -7.52
CA LEU A 88 -3.74 -3.64 -7.53
C LEU A 88 -5.03 -3.42 -8.32
N ALA A 89 -5.11 -3.92 -9.56
CA ALA A 89 -6.28 -3.74 -10.43
C ALA A 89 -7.57 -4.30 -9.83
N ARG A 90 -7.48 -5.40 -9.09
CA ARG A 90 -8.60 -6.03 -8.38
C ARG A 90 -9.13 -5.10 -7.29
N HIS A 91 -8.31 -4.72 -6.33
CA HIS A 91 -8.81 -4.00 -5.14
C HIS A 91 -8.88 -2.48 -5.35
N LEU A 92 -7.87 -1.94 -6.01
CA LEU A 92 -7.60 -0.52 -6.12
C LEU A 92 -7.10 -0.17 -7.54
N PRO A 93 -7.97 -0.23 -8.56
CA PRO A 93 -7.58 0.06 -9.94
C PRO A 93 -6.99 1.45 -10.12
N GLU A 94 -7.33 2.41 -9.24
CA GLU A 94 -6.74 3.74 -9.19
C GLU A 94 -5.24 3.73 -8.91
N ALA A 95 -4.70 2.70 -8.24
CA ALA A 95 -3.28 2.55 -7.96
C ALA A 95 -2.49 2.05 -9.18
N VAL A 96 -3.14 1.45 -10.17
CA VAL A 96 -2.47 1.07 -11.42
C VAL A 96 -2.02 2.35 -12.14
N PRO A 97 -0.72 2.53 -12.43
CA PRO A 97 -0.22 3.73 -13.06
C PRO A 97 -0.96 4.03 -14.36
N ARG A 98 -1.47 5.26 -14.52
CA ARG A 98 -2.01 5.73 -15.80
C ARG A 98 -0.91 6.25 -16.71
N ARG A 99 0.14 6.82 -16.11
CA ARG A 99 1.37 7.22 -16.80
C ARG A 99 2.58 6.70 -16.06
N TYR A 100 3.63 6.41 -16.82
CA TYR A 100 4.89 5.92 -16.29
C TYR A 100 6.05 6.35 -17.18
N GLY A 101 7.25 6.45 -16.62
CA GLY A 101 8.43 6.93 -17.33
C GLY A 101 9.64 7.05 -16.42
N LEU A 102 10.81 7.35 -17.00
CA LEU A 102 12.05 7.55 -16.24
C LEU A 102 12.14 8.95 -15.63
N TRP A 103 11.44 9.92 -16.20
CA TRP A 103 11.54 11.33 -15.84
C TRP A 103 10.17 11.99 -15.77
N GLU A 104 10.11 13.16 -15.15
CA GLU A 104 8.93 14.02 -15.18
C GLU A 104 9.01 15.01 -16.36
N PRO A 105 7.95 15.12 -17.19
CA PRO A 105 6.68 14.37 -17.15
C PRO A 105 6.82 12.94 -17.72
N PRO A 106 6.09 11.93 -17.17
CA PRO A 106 6.18 10.55 -17.65
C PRO A 106 5.73 10.40 -19.10
N GLU A 107 6.54 9.66 -19.89
CA GLU A 107 6.43 9.51 -21.35
C GLU A 107 5.28 8.59 -21.78
N TYR A 108 5.08 7.49 -21.06
CA TYR A 108 4.17 6.43 -21.46
C TYR A 108 2.79 6.59 -20.81
N LYS A 109 1.77 6.06 -21.48
CA LYS A 109 0.40 5.97 -20.96
C LYS A 109 -0.10 4.54 -21.09
N THR A 110 -0.54 3.97 -19.97
CA THR A 110 -0.97 2.56 -19.89
C THR A 110 -2.18 2.25 -20.78
N ASP A 111 -3.05 3.23 -21.01
CA ASP A 111 -4.20 3.10 -21.92
C ASP A 111 -3.81 2.99 -23.41
N ARG A 112 -2.58 3.36 -23.76
CA ARG A 112 -2.02 3.26 -25.13
C ARG A 112 -1.07 2.08 -25.28
N THR A 113 -0.22 1.85 -24.28
CA THR A 113 0.85 0.84 -24.35
C THR A 113 0.41 -0.53 -23.83
N GLY A 114 -0.65 -0.58 -23.02
CA GLY A 114 -1.12 -1.82 -22.40
C GLY A 114 -0.38 -2.16 -21.10
N ILE A 115 -0.94 -3.13 -20.35
CA ILE A 115 -0.40 -3.54 -19.05
C ILE A 115 0.93 -4.30 -19.19
N ASP A 116 1.10 -5.10 -20.25
CA ASP A 116 2.32 -5.89 -20.48
C ASP A 116 3.54 -4.98 -20.71
N ALA A 117 3.33 -3.85 -21.39
CA ALA A 117 4.37 -2.84 -21.57
C ALA A 117 4.74 -2.15 -20.25
N LEU A 118 3.78 -1.92 -19.36
CA LEU A 118 4.04 -1.41 -18.02
C LEU A 118 4.84 -2.43 -17.18
N VAL A 119 4.45 -3.71 -17.21
CA VAL A 119 5.17 -4.80 -16.53
C VAL A 119 6.64 -4.85 -16.99
N SER A 120 6.84 -4.90 -18.32
CA SER A 120 8.18 -4.94 -18.93
C SER A 120 9.01 -3.71 -18.56
N PHE A 121 8.36 -2.54 -18.44
CA PHE A 121 9.02 -1.30 -18.06
C PHE A 121 9.43 -1.32 -16.58
N MET A 122 8.54 -1.74 -15.68
CA MET A 122 8.82 -1.85 -14.23
C MET A 122 9.93 -2.86 -13.93
N ALA A 123 10.02 -3.95 -14.70
CA ALA A 123 11.05 -4.97 -14.54
C ALA A 123 12.46 -4.41 -14.81
N LYS A 124 12.56 -3.45 -15.75
CA LYS A 124 13.82 -2.86 -16.21
C LYS A 124 14.21 -1.57 -15.49
N ASN A 125 13.24 -0.85 -14.92
CA ASN A 125 13.45 0.50 -14.40
C ASN A 125 12.91 0.62 -12.97
N ARG A 126 13.80 0.58 -11.98
CA ARG A 126 13.44 0.62 -10.55
C ARG A 126 13.16 2.04 -10.04
N ASP A 127 13.92 3.02 -10.52
CA ASP A 127 13.76 4.45 -10.18
C ASP A 127 12.72 5.17 -11.05
N ALA A 128 11.75 4.43 -11.59
CA ALA A 128 10.72 4.98 -12.46
C ALA A 128 9.70 5.84 -11.70
N VAL A 129 9.16 6.82 -12.43
CA VAL A 129 8.06 7.66 -11.98
C VAL A 129 6.74 7.03 -12.42
N PHE A 130 5.84 6.83 -11.47
CA PHE A 130 4.51 6.27 -11.70
C PHE A 130 3.42 7.23 -11.24
N TYR A 131 2.50 7.59 -12.14
CA TYR A 131 1.38 8.48 -11.85
C TYR A 131 0.07 7.68 -11.81
N PRO A 132 -0.40 7.29 -10.60
CA PRO A 132 -1.70 6.69 -10.42
C PRO A 132 -2.83 7.73 -10.54
N SER A 133 -4.06 7.31 -10.29
CA SER A 133 -5.23 8.19 -10.21
C SER A 133 -5.59 8.49 -8.76
N ARG A 134 -6.16 9.67 -8.51
CA ARG A 134 -6.72 10.00 -7.19
C ARG A 134 -7.79 8.96 -6.80
N PRO A 135 -7.87 8.58 -5.51
CA PRO A 135 -7.21 9.17 -4.33
C PRO A 135 -5.79 8.66 -4.06
N VAL A 136 -5.24 7.79 -4.92
CA VAL A 136 -3.88 7.29 -4.78
C VAL A 136 -2.90 8.38 -5.17
N LEU A 137 -1.93 8.66 -4.30
CA LEU A 137 -0.93 9.70 -4.52
C LEU A 137 0.29 9.16 -5.28
N GLY A 138 0.62 7.90 -5.03
CA GLY A 138 1.81 7.25 -5.54
C GLY A 138 2.10 5.98 -4.78
N PHE A 139 3.01 5.19 -5.32
CA PHE A 139 3.68 4.13 -4.60
C PHE A 139 5.18 4.18 -4.85
N SER A 140 5.94 3.57 -3.95
CA SER A 140 7.39 3.45 -4.05
C SER A 140 7.79 1.99 -3.97
N LEU A 141 8.76 1.61 -4.81
CA LEU A 141 9.44 0.33 -4.79
C LEU A 141 10.91 0.59 -4.52
N SER A 142 11.40 0.11 -3.39
CA SER A 142 12.82 0.16 -3.04
C SER A 142 13.36 -1.27 -3.01
N ASP A 143 14.49 -1.48 -3.67
CA ASP A 143 15.19 -2.75 -3.68
C ASP A 143 16.41 -2.72 -2.72
N ARG A 144 16.69 -3.84 -2.06
CA ARG A 144 17.92 -4.05 -1.27
C ARG A 144 19.20 -3.86 -2.11
N GLY A 145 19.18 -4.14 -3.42
CA GLY A 145 20.38 -4.35 -4.24
C GLY A 145 21.10 -3.13 -4.83
N GLU A 146 20.53 -1.92 -4.78
CA GLU A 146 21.01 -0.81 -5.64
C GLU A 146 21.86 0.26 -4.92
N SER A 147 21.98 0.21 -3.59
CA SER A 147 22.72 1.25 -2.88
C SER A 147 24.23 0.97 -2.84
N LYS A 148 25.01 1.81 -3.53
CA LYS A 148 26.48 1.88 -3.41
C LYS A 148 26.95 2.52 -2.09
N SER A 149 26.03 2.85 -1.18
CA SER A 149 26.37 3.51 0.09
C SER A 149 27.04 2.49 1.02
N PRO A 150 28.27 2.74 1.51
CA PRO A 150 28.97 1.86 2.45
C PRO A 150 28.36 1.89 3.88
N THR A 151 27.12 2.36 4.02
CA THR A 151 26.47 2.43 5.34
C THR A 151 26.21 1.03 5.87
N ARG A 152 26.65 0.76 7.11
CA ARG A 152 26.50 -0.50 7.86
C ARG A 152 25.04 -0.83 8.24
N ASN A 153 24.09 -0.34 7.45
CA ASN A 153 22.68 -0.41 7.76
C ASN A 153 22.05 -1.58 7.00
N PHE A 154 21.41 -2.48 7.72
CA PHE A 154 20.63 -3.56 7.14
C PHE A 154 19.62 -2.99 6.14
N ARG A 155 19.58 -3.61 4.97
CA ARG A 155 18.71 -3.21 3.86
C ARG A 155 17.72 -4.33 3.56
N SER A 156 16.47 -3.95 3.36
CA SER A 156 15.43 -4.83 2.84
C SER A 156 14.81 -4.23 1.59
N ASN A 157 13.98 -5.00 0.90
CA ASN A 157 13.06 -4.38 -0.05
C ASN A 157 11.98 -3.62 0.73
N ARG A 158 11.38 -2.64 0.08
CA ARG A 158 10.19 -1.96 0.56
C ARG A 158 9.23 -1.69 -0.57
N PHE A 159 7.96 -1.98 -0.33
CA PHE A 159 6.85 -1.41 -1.10
C PHE A 159 6.07 -0.46 -0.19
N SER A 160 5.69 0.71 -0.68
CA SER A 160 4.73 1.56 0.02
C SER A 160 3.73 2.19 -0.94
N LEU A 161 2.51 2.39 -0.48
CA LEU A 161 1.39 2.96 -1.23
C LEU A 161 0.73 4.05 -0.38
N GLN A 162 0.51 5.22 -0.96
CA GLN A 162 -0.11 6.36 -0.28
C GLN A 162 -1.48 6.69 -0.88
N VAL A 163 -2.49 6.79 -0.03
CA VAL A 163 -3.88 7.11 -0.39
C VAL A 163 -4.39 8.26 0.47
N GLU A 164 -5.16 9.19 -0.10
CA GLU A 164 -5.80 10.26 0.69
C GLU A 164 -6.73 9.68 1.77
N VAL A 165 -6.62 10.16 3.02
CA VAL A 165 -7.41 9.62 4.14
C VAL A 165 -8.92 9.78 3.93
N SER A 166 -9.35 10.81 3.20
CA SER A 166 -10.74 11.07 2.86
C SER A 166 -11.37 9.95 2.04
N ALA A 167 -10.57 9.12 1.37
CA ALA A 167 -11.06 7.92 0.71
C ALA A 167 -11.71 6.96 1.70
N LEU A 168 -11.18 6.81 2.92
CA LEU A 168 -11.77 5.92 3.94
C LEU A 168 -13.19 6.31 4.38
N GLN A 169 -13.60 7.56 4.14
CA GLN A 169 -14.96 8.04 4.43
C GLN A 169 -15.95 7.72 3.31
N GLN A 170 -15.48 7.18 2.18
CA GLN A 170 -16.32 6.88 1.02
C GLN A 170 -16.68 5.40 0.95
N PRO A 171 -17.88 5.05 0.44
CA PRO A 171 -18.33 3.67 0.35
C PRO A 171 -17.31 2.74 -0.33
N GLY A 172 -17.11 1.55 0.25
CA GLY A 172 -16.28 0.49 -0.32
C GLY A 172 -14.76 0.71 -0.29
N TRP A 173 -14.27 1.90 0.06
CA TRP A 173 -12.83 2.19 0.08
C TRP A 173 -12.08 1.50 1.22
N GLU A 174 -12.64 1.52 2.43
CA GLU A 174 -12.04 0.82 3.57
C GLU A 174 -11.90 -0.68 3.27
N GLN A 175 -12.98 -1.31 2.79
CA GLN A 175 -12.97 -2.75 2.47
C GLN A 175 -11.93 -3.08 1.40
N ALA A 176 -11.83 -2.25 0.35
CA ALA A 176 -10.87 -2.46 -0.71
C ALA A 176 -9.42 -2.26 -0.27
N LEU A 177 -9.13 -1.27 0.59
CA LEU A 177 -7.79 -1.09 1.13
C LEU A 177 -7.39 -2.22 2.08
N ARG A 178 -8.33 -2.76 2.86
CA ARG A 178 -8.10 -3.94 3.70
C ARG A 178 -7.89 -5.21 2.88
N GLY A 179 -8.68 -5.40 1.81
CA GLY A 179 -8.50 -6.50 0.85
C GLY A 179 -7.14 -6.43 0.16
N LEU A 180 -6.79 -5.24 -0.35
CA LEU A 180 -5.46 -4.97 -0.92
C LEU A 180 -4.35 -5.26 0.08
N TRP A 181 -4.50 -4.79 1.33
CA TRP A 181 -3.53 -4.99 2.39
C TRP A 181 -3.21 -6.47 2.61
N ARG A 182 -4.24 -7.30 2.69
CA ARG A 182 -4.09 -8.76 2.87
C ARG A 182 -3.48 -9.43 1.65
N ASP A 183 -4.03 -9.21 0.45
CA ASP A 183 -3.54 -9.87 -0.77
C ASP A 183 -2.08 -9.50 -1.08
N VAL A 184 -1.70 -8.22 -0.92
CA VAL A 184 -0.31 -7.78 -1.09
C VAL A 184 0.60 -8.36 -0.01
N SER A 185 0.13 -8.47 1.23
CA SER A 185 0.92 -9.10 2.31
C SER A 185 1.18 -10.57 2.01
N SER A 186 0.16 -11.33 1.62
CA SER A 186 0.31 -12.75 1.27
C SER A 186 1.21 -12.95 0.04
N PHE A 187 1.14 -12.04 -0.95
CA PHE A 187 2.00 -12.06 -2.13
C PHE A 187 3.47 -11.72 -1.81
N LEU A 188 3.71 -10.66 -1.04
CA LEU A 188 5.08 -10.19 -0.73
C LEU A 188 5.75 -10.96 0.41
N ARG A 189 4.97 -11.65 1.26
CA ARG A 189 5.43 -12.35 2.46
C ARG A 189 6.39 -11.50 3.30
N PRO A 190 5.94 -10.31 3.77
CA PRO A 190 6.78 -9.41 4.51
C PRO A 190 7.21 -10.00 5.86
N PHE A 191 8.41 -9.65 6.32
CA PHE A 191 8.74 -9.88 7.73
C PHE A 191 8.02 -8.85 8.63
N TYR A 192 7.71 -7.67 8.09
CA TYR A 192 6.90 -6.65 8.73
C TYR A 192 6.20 -5.80 7.68
N GLY A 193 4.97 -5.39 7.95
CA GLY A 193 4.35 -4.29 7.27
C GLY A 193 3.34 -3.58 8.16
N ASP A 194 2.97 -2.35 7.81
CA ASP A 194 1.97 -1.58 8.55
C ASP A 194 1.16 -0.61 7.70
N VAL A 195 0.09 -0.12 8.33
CA VAL A 195 -0.85 0.86 7.76
C VAL A 195 -0.96 2.02 8.73
N ARG A 196 -0.53 3.22 8.31
CA ARG A 196 -0.48 4.41 9.17
C ARG A 196 -1.22 5.59 8.59
N VAL A 197 -1.78 6.41 9.45
CA VAL A 197 -2.26 7.74 9.08
C VAL A 197 -1.15 8.75 9.32
N LEU A 198 -0.70 9.41 8.26
CA LEU A 198 0.32 10.45 8.32
C LEU A 198 -0.32 11.79 7.93
N SER A 199 -0.15 12.79 8.78
CA SER A 199 -0.79 14.10 8.62
C SER A 199 0.16 15.19 8.13
N GLY A 200 -0.42 16.32 7.73
CA GLY A 200 0.33 17.53 7.41
C GLY A 200 0.87 17.60 5.97
N TYR A 201 0.39 16.76 5.06
CA TYR A 201 0.69 16.86 3.63
C TYR A 201 0.02 18.09 3.02
N ILE A 202 0.68 18.76 2.06
CA ILE A 202 0.17 19.98 1.43
C ILE A 202 -0.20 19.68 -0.01
N ARG A 203 -1.39 20.09 -0.43
CA ARG A 203 -1.80 20.01 -1.83
C ARG A 203 -1.45 21.28 -2.57
N ARG A 204 -0.71 21.17 -3.67
CA ARG A 204 -0.52 22.25 -4.66
C ARG A 204 -0.78 21.74 -6.05
N PHE A 205 -1.93 22.14 -6.62
CA PHE A 205 -2.38 21.70 -7.94
C PHE A 205 -2.45 20.16 -8.03
N SER A 206 -1.68 19.56 -8.93
CA SER A 206 -1.55 18.11 -9.11
C SER A 206 -0.50 17.47 -8.21
N PHE A 207 0.29 18.24 -7.47
CA PHE A 207 1.40 17.73 -6.68
C PHE A 207 1.11 17.76 -5.18
N VAL A 208 1.74 16.81 -4.48
CA VAL A 208 1.75 16.74 -3.03
C VAL A 208 3.12 17.17 -2.53
N MET A 209 3.15 18.17 -1.67
CA MET A 209 4.37 18.69 -1.05
C MET A 209 4.44 18.28 0.42
N ARG A 210 5.67 18.19 0.92
CA ARG A 210 5.99 17.92 2.32
C ARG A 210 6.76 19.11 2.89
N ASP A 211 6.60 19.36 4.18
CA ASP A 211 7.41 20.31 4.94
C ASP A 211 7.65 19.83 6.37
N LYS A 212 8.28 20.65 7.22
CA LYS A 212 8.58 20.30 8.62
C LYS A 212 7.36 20.00 9.50
N LYS A 213 6.14 20.24 9.02
CA LYS A 213 4.89 19.89 9.72
C LYS A 213 4.26 18.62 9.15
N THR A 214 4.84 18.04 8.11
CA THR A 214 4.45 16.73 7.58
C THR A 214 5.03 15.65 8.48
N GLN A 215 4.16 14.73 8.92
CA GLN A 215 4.58 13.53 9.63
C GLN A 215 5.25 12.58 8.63
N GLU A 216 6.42 12.08 9.00
CA GLU A 216 7.13 11.06 8.24
C GLU A 216 6.80 9.67 8.78
N HIS A 217 6.89 8.68 7.90
CA HIS A 217 6.84 7.29 8.31
C HIS A 217 8.02 6.98 9.26
N PRO A 218 7.86 6.24 10.38
CA PRO A 218 8.96 6.01 11.32
C PRO A 218 10.20 5.30 10.72
N VAL A 219 9.96 4.40 9.77
CA VAL A 219 11.01 3.66 9.04
C VAL A 219 11.38 4.38 7.74
N ARG A 220 12.68 4.60 7.52
CA ARG A 220 13.22 5.20 6.30
C ARG A 220 13.33 4.19 5.16
N ALA A 221 12.40 4.19 4.20
CA ALA A 221 12.55 3.44 2.94
C ALA A 221 13.04 1.98 3.17
N SER A 222 14.05 1.52 2.41
CA SER A 222 14.67 0.18 2.56
C SER A 222 15.55 -0.01 3.80
N CYS A 223 15.72 1.01 4.65
CA CYS A 223 16.56 1.00 5.84
C CYS A 223 15.75 0.51 7.05
N TRP A 224 15.69 -0.80 7.26
CA TRP A 224 14.96 -1.37 8.38
C TRP A 224 15.73 -1.22 9.70
N ARG A 225 15.02 -0.82 10.77
CA ARG A 225 15.58 -0.45 12.08
C ARG A 225 14.81 -1.01 13.27
N GLY A 226 13.93 -1.96 13.02
CA GLY A 226 13.05 -2.54 14.04
C GLY A 226 11.62 -2.05 13.87
N ILE A 227 10.73 -2.62 14.69
CA ILE A 227 9.30 -2.36 14.64
C ILE A 227 9.05 -0.96 15.23
N PRO A 228 8.38 -0.02 14.53
CA PRO A 228 8.11 1.28 15.12
C PRO A 228 7.37 1.18 16.44
N SER A 229 7.80 1.93 17.46
CA SER A 229 7.15 1.96 18.78
C SER A 229 5.75 2.58 18.75
N THR A 230 5.52 3.47 17.78
CA THR A 230 4.21 4.11 17.60
C THR A 230 3.21 3.16 16.95
N PRO A 231 1.99 3.01 17.50
CA PRO A 231 1.01 2.07 16.97
C PRO A 231 0.49 2.50 15.59
N ALA A 232 0.21 1.50 14.75
CA ALA A 232 -0.37 1.65 13.41
C ALA A 232 -1.89 1.38 13.44
N LEU A 233 -2.61 1.67 12.34
CA LEU A 233 -3.99 1.21 12.17
C LEU A 233 -4.06 -0.31 12.00
N ALA A 234 -3.04 -0.87 11.35
CA ALA A 234 -2.87 -2.29 11.16
C ALA A 234 -1.38 -2.61 10.97
N PHE A 235 -0.99 -3.83 11.29
CA PHE A 235 0.31 -4.37 10.93
C PHE A 235 0.22 -5.87 10.64
N VAL A 236 1.24 -6.37 9.94
CA VAL A 236 1.44 -7.79 9.68
C VAL A 236 2.85 -8.16 10.11
N LEU A 237 2.97 -9.28 10.82
CA LEU A 237 4.25 -9.88 11.18
C LEU A 237 4.42 -11.16 10.38
N GLY A 238 5.53 -11.27 9.65
CA GLY A 238 6.01 -12.54 9.13
C GLY A 238 7.29 -12.96 9.85
N PRO A 239 7.88 -14.11 9.49
CA PRO A 239 9.18 -14.51 10.01
C PRO A 239 10.25 -13.46 9.70
N PRO A 240 11.18 -13.17 10.62
CA PRO A 240 11.33 -13.80 11.93
C PRO A 240 10.46 -13.18 13.04
N TYR A 241 9.85 -12.00 12.83
CA TYR A 241 9.13 -11.28 13.88
C TYR A 241 7.90 -12.01 14.40
N SER A 242 7.19 -12.77 13.57
CA SER A 242 6.02 -13.55 14.01
C SER A 242 6.37 -14.66 15.02
N GLN A 243 7.66 -15.02 15.13
CA GLN A 243 8.18 -15.98 16.12
C GLN A 243 8.58 -15.28 17.43
N LEU A 244 9.05 -14.03 17.33
CA LEU A 244 9.52 -13.24 18.47
C LEU A 244 8.39 -12.49 19.18
N TRP A 245 7.33 -12.15 18.45
CA TRP A 245 6.19 -11.41 18.98
C TRP A 245 4.89 -12.11 18.64
N GLN A 246 4.35 -12.83 19.62
CA GLN A 246 3.06 -13.52 19.50
C GLN A 246 1.94 -12.63 20.02
N VAL A 247 1.26 -11.92 19.11
CA VAL A 247 0.13 -11.05 19.46
C VAL A 247 -1.12 -11.91 19.63
N ALA A 248 -1.81 -11.80 20.77
CA ALA A 248 -2.92 -12.68 21.16
C ALA A 248 -4.10 -12.64 20.17
N ASP A 249 -4.48 -11.45 19.71
CA ASP A 249 -5.64 -11.25 18.83
C ASP A 249 -5.29 -11.25 17.33
N ALA A 250 -4.10 -11.76 16.97
CA ALA A 250 -3.69 -11.80 15.58
C ALA A 250 -4.46 -12.86 14.78
N VAL A 251 -4.98 -12.46 13.62
CA VAL A 251 -5.52 -13.38 12.61
C VAL A 251 -4.35 -13.97 11.84
N ARG A 252 -4.22 -15.30 11.81
CA ARG A 252 -3.14 -15.98 11.10
C ARG A 252 -3.57 -16.41 9.70
N ASP A 253 -2.68 -16.19 8.74
CA ASP A 253 -2.76 -16.73 7.38
C ASP A 253 -1.37 -17.26 7.01
N GLY A 254 -1.21 -18.60 7.04
CA GLY A 254 0.09 -19.24 6.94
C GLY A 254 1.05 -18.81 8.06
N ASP A 255 2.20 -18.24 7.68
CA ASP A 255 3.25 -17.73 8.58
C ASP A 255 3.10 -16.24 8.92
N LEU A 256 2.07 -15.58 8.37
CA LEU A 256 1.75 -14.19 8.63
C LEU A 256 0.73 -14.06 9.77
N ALA A 257 0.95 -13.07 10.63
CA ALA A 257 0.07 -12.70 11.73
C ALA A 257 -0.42 -11.26 11.52
N PHE A 258 -1.71 -11.09 11.26
CA PHE A 258 -2.35 -9.81 10.99
C PHE A 258 -3.02 -9.26 12.25
N VAL A 259 -2.77 -7.99 12.54
CA VAL A 259 -3.45 -7.24 13.60
C VAL A 259 -3.97 -5.95 12.99
N GLU A 260 -5.27 -5.69 13.09
CA GLU A 260 -5.89 -4.54 12.43
C GLU A 260 -7.02 -3.95 13.26
N HIS A 261 -7.13 -2.62 13.25
CA HIS A 261 -8.28 -1.94 13.82
C HIS A 261 -9.54 -2.33 13.02
N PRO A 262 -10.68 -2.65 13.68
CA PRO A 262 -11.86 -3.15 12.99
C PRO A 262 -12.49 -2.12 12.04
N GLN A 263 -12.21 -0.83 12.23
CA GLN A 263 -12.73 0.29 11.45
C GLN A 263 -11.62 1.28 11.09
N TRP A 264 -11.00 1.16 9.91
CA TRP A 264 -9.92 2.07 9.51
C TRP A 264 -10.42 3.50 9.29
N SER A 265 -11.69 3.66 8.91
CA SER A 265 -12.36 4.97 8.77
C SER A 265 -12.32 5.84 10.03
N ARG A 266 -12.15 5.27 11.23
CA ARG A 266 -11.95 6.07 12.46
C ARG A 266 -10.57 6.72 12.55
N CYS A 267 -9.60 6.21 11.79
CA CYS A 267 -8.21 6.67 11.82
C CYS A 267 -7.57 6.59 13.24
N GLU A 268 -8.08 5.72 14.10
CA GLU A 268 -7.58 5.47 15.44
C GLU A 268 -6.52 4.36 15.39
N PRO A 269 -5.31 4.59 15.91
CA PRO A 269 -4.28 3.56 15.95
C PRO A 269 -4.69 2.43 16.90
N LEU A 270 -4.08 1.26 16.70
CA LEU A 270 -4.24 0.11 17.60
C LEU A 270 -3.82 0.47 19.03
N ASP A 271 -4.59 0.03 20.01
CA ASP A 271 -4.17 0.06 21.41
C ASP A 271 -3.28 -1.16 21.71
N LEU A 272 -2.04 -1.09 21.23
CA LEU A 272 -1.05 -2.16 21.38
C LEU A 272 0.33 -1.58 21.63
N VAL A 273 1.05 -2.20 22.56
CA VAL A 273 2.44 -1.86 22.88
C VAL A 273 3.38 -2.86 22.21
N VAL A 274 4.30 -2.36 21.39
CA VAL A 274 5.38 -3.16 20.81
C VAL A 274 6.38 -3.52 21.93
N PRO A 275 6.82 -4.79 22.04
CA PRO A 275 7.86 -5.17 22.99
C PRO A 275 9.11 -4.28 22.85
N ALA A 276 9.56 -3.71 23.97
CA ALA A 276 10.62 -2.69 23.97
C ALA A 276 11.96 -3.21 23.42
N ASP A 277 12.18 -4.52 23.47
CA ASP A 277 13.36 -5.18 22.93
C ASP A 277 13.30 -5.37 21.41
N LEU A 278 12.13 -5.30 20.78
CA LEU A 278 11.91 -5.35 19.33
C LEU A 278 11.64 -3.98 18.71
N ALA A 279 11.18 -3.03 19.53
CA ALA A 279 10.81 -1.70 19.12
C ALA A 279 12.01 -0.86 18.68
N GLN A 280 11.80 0.02 17.69
CA GLN A 280 12.74 1.08 17.35
C GLN A 280 13.09 1.89 18.60
N ARG A 281 14.36 2.29 18.70
CA ARG A 281 14.87 3.01 19.88
C ARG A 281 14.25 4.40 20.04
N TRP A 282 13.90 5.03 18.93
CA TRP A 282 13.30 6.36 18.90
C TRP A 282 12.64 6.66 17.54
N ASP A 283 11.62 7.51 17.54
CA ASP A 283 10.90 7.94 16.33
C ASP A 283 11.63 9.10 15.61
N PRO A 284 11.64 9.12 14.27
CA PRO A 284 12.31 10.18 13.51
C PRO A 284 11.72 11.56 13.77
N SER A 285 12.57 12.58 13.71
CA SER A 285 12.16 13.97 13.94
C SER A 285 12.88 14.93 12.99
N TRP A 286 12.20 16.03 12.66
CA TRP A 286 12.80 17.10 11.88
C TRP A 286 13.85 17.85 12.69
N VAL A 287 15.08 17.91 12.19
CA VAL A 287 16.21 18.64 12.78
C VAL A 287 16.72 19.70 11.81
N LYS A 288 17.31 20.77 12.36
CA LYS A 288 17.96 21.80 11.55
C LYS A 288 19.29 21.25 11.02
N SER A 289 19.52 21.35 9.71
CA SER A 289 20.79 20.94 9.10
C SER A 289 21.89 21.98 9.38
N GLU A 290 23.14 21.52 9.51
CA GLU A 290 24.33 22.38 9.66
C GLU A 290 24.51 23.35 8.48
N THR A 291 24.17 22.89 7.27
CA THR A 291 24.25 23.69 6.04
C THR A 291 23.03 24.61 5.84
N GLY A 292 22.15 24.72 6.84
CA GLY A 292 20.86 25.39 6.73
C GLY A 292 19.76 24.48 6.17
N GLY A 293 18.50 24.88 6.39
CA GLY A 293 17.32 24.07 6.09
C GLY A 293 17.00 23.05 7.20
N TYR A 294 16.16 22.08 6.85
CA TYR A 294 15.72 21.00 7.75
C TYR A 294 15.89 19.65 7.07
N THR A 295 16.27 18.65 7.84
CA THR A 295 16.33 17.24 7.43
C THR A 295 15.64 16.38 8.49
N VAL A 296 15.33 15.15 8.15
CA VAL A 296 14.80 14.18 9.10
C VAL A 296 15.96 13.44 9.74
N ASN A 297 16.07 13.52 11.06
CA ASN A 297 16.94 12.65 11.83
C ASN A 297 16.27 11.28 11.93
N TRP A 298 16.90 10.25 11.37
CA TRP A 298 16.35 8.90 11.26
C TRP A 298 16.99 7.99 12.29
N CYS A 299 16.22 7.05 12.86
CA CYS A 299 16.75 6.05 13.78
C CYS A 299 17.94 5.32 13.15
N ASP A 300 19.10 5.42 13.80
CA ASP A 300 20.35 4.81 13.37
C ASP A 300 20.78 3.64 14.26
N GLU A 301 20.06 3.40 15.35
CA GLU A 301 20.26 2.30 16.29
C GLU A 301 19.38 1.09 15.96
N TYR A 302 19.85 -0.09 16.35
CA TYR A 302 19.06 -1.33 16.30
C TYR A 302 18.40 -1.62 17.67
N PRO A 303 17.24 -2.31 17.65
CA PRO A 303 16.61 -2.82 18.88
C PRO A 303 17.52 -3.83 19.59
N ALA A 304 17.21 -4.14 20.86
CA ALA A 304 18.01 -5.09 21.65
C ALA A 304 17.95 -6.51 21.06
N THR A 305 16.77 -6.91 20.62
CA THR A 305 16.50 -8.16 19.92
C THR A 305 16.46 -7.85 18.42
N TRP A 306 17.56 -8.14 17.73
CA TRP A 306 17.70 -7.94 16.29
C TRP A 306 17.80 -9.28 15.56
N PRO A 307 16.78 -9.67 14.76
CA PRO A 307 16.71 -11.02 14.22
C PRO A 307 17.41 -11.21 12.88
N PHE A 308 18.09 -10.19 12.36
CA PHE A 308 18.80 -10.25 11.08
C PHE A 308 20.31 -10.33 11.34
N SER A 309 20.99 -11.20 10.60
CA SER A 309 22.45 -11.35 10.72
C SER A 309 23.17 -10.02 10.44
N PRO A 310 24.08 -9.57 11.30
CA PRO A 310 24.90 -8.40 11.00
C PRO A 310 25.82 -8.71 9.81
N GLY A 311 25.59 -8.06 8.67
CA GLY A 311 26.43 -8.21 7.46
C GLY A 311 25.72 -8.72 6.21
N GLU A 312 24.41 -8.92 6.27
CA GLU A 312 23.55 -9.12 5.10
C GLU A 312 22.98 -7.79 4.56
#